data_AF-A0A4Q3YGK8-F1
#
_entry.id   AF-A0A4Q3YGK8-F1
#
_cell.length_a   1.000
_cell.length_b   1.000
_cell.length_c   1.000
_cell.angle_alpha   90.00
_cell.angle_beta   90.00
_cell.angle_gamma   90.00
#
_symmetry.space_group_name_H-M   'P 1'
#
loop_
_entity.id
_entity.type
_entity.pdbx_description
1 polymer ?
#
loop_
_entity_poly.entity_id
_entity_poly.type
_entity_poly.pdbx_seq_one_letter_code
_entity_poly.pdbx_strand_id
1 'polypeptide(L)'
;NGDPYLRVAACVFDVSERPVHLLASGSVPYWSFAVYDSSSNEVFSMNDRSAAGGDLDAIIASPQQLAGIRKTNPDIISESVLIEMPRPEGYVVLRTLAPAPSFEQGAKDFLAEAGCEPYEG
;
A
#
# COMPACT_ATOMS: atom_id res chain seq x y z
N ASN A 1 -16.66 -6.98 1.85
CA ASN A 1 -16.36 -7.39 0.46
C ASN A 1 -17.24 -8.57 0.12
N GLY A 2 -17.95 -8.54 -1.01
CA GLY A 2 -18.87 -9.61 -1.43
C GLY A 2 -18.39 -10.40 -2.65
N ASP A 3 -17.24 -10.04 -3.23
CA ASP A 3 -16.67 -10.77 -4.35
C ASP A 3 -15.97 -12.05 -3.85
N PRO A 4 -16.43 -13.24 -4.26
CA PRO A 4 -15.86 -14.51 -3.79
C PRO A 4 -14.42 -14.73 -4.27
N TYR A 5 -13.96 -14.04 -5.32
CA TYR A 5 -12.63 -14.19 -5.89
C TYR A 5 -11.61 -13.21 -5.32
N LEU A 6 -12.04 -12.17 -4.61
CA LEU A 6 -11.12 -11.21 -4.01
C LEU A 6 -10.79 -11.58 -2.57
N ARG A 7 -9.50 -11.62 -2.26
CA ARG A 7 -8.98 -11.63 -0.88
C ARG A 7 -8.51 -10.23 -0.54
N VAL A 8 -8.71 -9.84 0.72
CA VAL A 8 -8.49 -8.47 1.17
C VAL A 8 -7.76 -8.48 2.50
N ALA A 9 -6.76 -7.62 2.61
CA ALA A 9 -6.20 -7.18 3.88
C ALA A 9 -6.42 -5.67 4.04
N ALA A 10 -6.43 -5.21 5.27
CA ALA A 10 -6.53 -3.79 5.57
C ALA A 10 -5.60 -3.42 6.73
N CYS A 11 -5.05 -2.21 6.65
CA CYS A 11 -4.22 -1.63 7.68
C CYS A 11 -4.74 -0.24 8.00
N VAL A 12 -4.92 0.08 9.29
CA VAL A 12 -5.20 1.45 9.75
C VAL A 12 -3.87 2.06 10.16
N PHE A 13 -3.66 3.32 9.82
CA PHE A 13 -2.43 4.03 10.13
C PHE A 13 -2.69 5.46 10.61
N ASP A 14 -1.67 6.05 11.23
CA ASP A 14 -1.57 7.47 11.54
C ASP A 14 -0.16 7.97 11.18
N VAL A 15 -0.09 9.00 10.34
CA VAL A 15 1.18 9.64 9.94
C VAL A 15 1.56 10.86 10.79
N SER A 16 0.87 11.10 11.91
CA SER A 16 1.12 12.24 12.82
C SER A 16 2.56 12.26 13.35
N GLU A 17 3.11 11.09 13.68
CA GLU A 17 4.48 10.96 14.19
C GLU A 17 5.48 10.55 13.10
N ARG A 18 5.16 9.50 12.33
CA ARG A 18 6.07 8.90 11.35
C ARG A 18 5.35 8.57 10.05
N PRO A 19 6.03 8.64 8.89
CA PRO A 19 5.52 8.06 7.65
C PRO A 19 5.26 6.55 7.81
N VAL A 20 4.43 6.01 6.94
CA VAL A 20 4.19 4.57 6.84
C VAL A 20 4.72 4.06 5.51
N HIS A 21 5.40 2.92 5.55
CA HIS A 21 5.88 2.20 4.39
C HIS A 21 4.99 0.98 4.15
N LEU A 22 4.46 0.88 2.93
CA LEU A 22 3.72 -0.26 2.44
C LEU A 22 4.64 -1.08 1.54
N LEU A 23 4.73 -2.37 1.86
CA LEU A 23 5.47 -3.34 1.06
C LEU A 23 4.59 -4.55 0.82
N ALA A 24 4.52 -5.03 -0.41
CA ALA A 24 4.01 -6.36 -0.69
C ALA A 24 4.65 -6.90 -1.95
N SER A 25 5.20 -8.09 -1.86
CA SER A 25 5.78 -8.82 -2.99
C SER A 25 5.18 -10.21 -3.05
N GLY A 26 5.25 -10.83 -4.23
CA GLY A 26 4.74 -12.18 -4.42
C GLY A 26 4.01 -12.36 -5.75
N SER A 27 3.95 -13.62 -6.19
CA SER A 27 3.35 -13.96 -7.47
C SER A 27 1.85 -14.24 -7.31
N VAL A 28 1.06 -13.19 -7.47
CA VAL A 28 -0.41 -13.29 -7.56
C VAL A 28 -0.89 -12.83 -8.94
N PRO A 29 -2.03 -13.34 -9.45
CA PRO A 29 -2.53 -12.97 -10.78
C PRO A 29 -2.92 -11.50 -10.92
N TYR A 30 -3.20 -10.84 -9.79
CA TYR A 30 -3.59 -9.45 -9.71
C TYR A 30 -3.48 -8.98 -8.27
N TRP A 31 -3.05 -7.74 -8.07
CA TRP A 31 -3.24 -7.01 -6.83
C TRP A 31 -3.61 -5.55 -7.08
N SER A 32 -4.32 -4.95 -6.13
CA SER A 32 -4.52 -3.51 -6.06
C SER A 32 -4.57 -3.02 -4.63
N PHE A 33 -4.18 -1.78 -4.41
CA PHE A 33 -4.44 -1.11 -3.15
C PHE A 33 -5.10 0.25 -3.35
N ALA A 34 -5.79 0.69 -2.32
CA ALA A 34 -6.29 2.05 -2.21
C ALA A 34 -6.04 2.56 -0.79
N VAL A 35 -5.64 3.82 -0.70
CA VAL A 35 -5.47 4.58 0.54
C VAL A 35 -6.68 5.47 0.70
N TYR A 36 -7.27 5.44 1.89
CA TYR A 36 -8.40 6.26 2.28
C TYR A 36 -8.04 7.11 3.49
N ASP A 37 -8.61 8.32 3.55
CA ASP A 37 -8.57 9.12 4.76
C ASP A 37 -9.60 8.65 5.80
N SER A 38 -9.55 9.22 7.00
CA SER A 38 -10.50 8.90 8.09
C SER A 38 -11.97 9.20 7.79
N SER A 39 -12.28 9.92 6.71
CA SER A 39 -13.65 10.14 6.21
C SER A 39 -14.01 9.22 5.04
N SER A 40 -13.21 8.19 4.78
CA SER A 40 -13.37 7.24 3.67
C SER A 40 -13.30 7.86 2.27
N ASN A 41 -12.67 9.03 2.11
CA ASN A 41 -12.35 9.54 0.79
C ASN A 41 -11.10 8.84 0.27
N GLU A 42 -11.11 8.45 -1.00
CA GLU A 42 -9.93 7.89 -1.66
C GLU A 42 -8.86 8.99 -1.83
N VAL A 43 -7.67 8.72 -1.31
CA VAL A 43 -6.49 9.59 -1.44
C VAL A 43 -5.64 9.15 -2.63
N PHE A 44 -5.47 7.83 -2.80
CA PHE A 44 -4.67 7.24 -3.86
C PHE A 44 -5.07 5.80 -4.12
N SER A 45 -4.91 5.30 -5.34
CA SER A 45 -5.04 3.88 -5.65
C SER A 45 -4.11 3.46 -6.79
N MET A 46 -3.70 2.20 -6.77
CA MET A 46 -2.84 1.60 -7.78
C MET A 46 -3.06 0.08 -7.87
N ASN A 47 -2.60 -0.52 -8.96
CA ASN A 47 -2.55 -1.97 -9.16
C ASN A 47 -1.20 -2.41 -9.75
N ASP A 48 -1.02 -3.73 -9.78
CA ASP A 48 0.13 -4.44 -10.35
C ASP A 48 0.53 -3.98 -11.76
N ARG A 49 -0.43 -3.65 -12.63
CA ARG A 49 -0.16 -3.22 -14.01
C ARG A 49 0.41 -1.81 -14.12
N SER A 50 0.19 -0.99 -13.10
CA SER A 50 0.72 0.38 -13.02
C SER A 50 2.02 0.46 -12.23
N ALA A 51 2.40 -0.60 -11.51
CA ALA A 51 3.65 -0.68 -10.78
C ALA A 51 4.82 -1.01 -11.72
N ALA A 52 5.89 -0.21 -11.66
CA ALA A 52 7.05 -0.40 -12.54
C ALA A 52 7.82 -1.71 -12.28
N GLY A 53 7.76 -2.24 -11.05
CA GLY A 53 8.45 -3.47 -10.63
C GLY A 53 7.52 -4.67 -10.35
N GLY A 54 6.20 -4.50 -10.47
CA GLY A 54 5.21 -5.54 -10.14
C GLY A 54 4.98 -5.75 -8.64
N ASP A 55 5.88 -5.27 -7.79
CA ASP A 55 5.72 -5.25 -6.33
C ASP A 55 5.07 -3.93 -5.86
N LEU A 56 4.42 -3.98 -4.70
CA LEU A 56 3.95 -2.82 -3.97
C LEU A 56 5.10 -2.24 -3.15
N ASP A 57 5.50 -1.01 -3.47
CA ASP A 57 6.39 -0.18 -2.66
C ASP A 57 5.84 1.26 -2.64
N ALA A 58 5.29 1.68 -1.51
CA ALA A 58 4.70 3.00 -1.36
C ALA A 58 4.91 3.59 0.04
N ILE A 59 5.21 4.88 0.11
CA ILE A 59 5.34 5.61 1.37
C ILE A 59 4.18 6.59 1.51
N ILE A 60 3.46 6.48 2.61
CA ILE A 60 2.36 7.37 2.99
C ILE A 60 2.87 8.33 4.06
N ALA A 61 2.72 9.64 3.83
CA ALA A 61 3.23 10.67 4.73
C ALA A 61 2.42 11.96 4.67
N SER A 62 2.60 12.81 5.69
CA SER A 62 2.20 14.21 5.63
C SER A 62 3.06 15.01 4.63
N PRO A 63 2.59 16.18 4.17
CA PRO A 63 3.36 17.02 3.26
C PRO A 63 4.75 17.39 3.80
N GLN A 64 4.84 17.66 5.11
CA GLN A 64 6.10 18.03 5.78
C GLN A 64 7.09 16.86 5.81
N GLN A 65 6.61 15.65 6.11
CA GLN A 65 7.44 14.44 6.10
C GLN A 65 7.94 14.11 4.69
N LEU A 66 7.09 14.21 3.66
CA LEU A 66 7.50 14.00 2.27
C LEU A 66 8.58 15.00 1.83
N ALA A 67 8.46 16.27 2.21
CA ALA A 67 9.49 17.27 1.95
C ALA A 67 10.82 16.91 2.64
N GLY A 68 10.76 16.36 3.86
CA GLY A 68 11.91 15.83 4.59
C GLY A 68 12.57 14.66 3.86
N ILE A 69 11.79 13.64 3.51
CA ILE A 69 12.24 12.43 2.81
C ILE A 69 12.94 12.80 1.49
N ARG A 70 12.33 13.66 0.67
CA ARG A 70 12.93 14.10 -0.62
C ARG A 70 14.27 14.81 -0.45
N LYS A 71 14.47 15.46 0.69
CA LYS A 71 15.72 16.17 0.99
C LYS A 71 16.82 15.23 1.47
N THR A 72 16.47 14.20 2.25
CA THR A 72 17.44 13.25 2.83
C THR A 72 17.76 12.09 1.89
N ASN A 73 16.78 11.62 1.12
CA ASN A 73 16.92 10.57 0.13
C ASN A 73 16.22 11.01 -1.19
N PRO A 74 16.93 11.68 -2.11
CA PRO A 74 16.35 12.13 -3.37
C PRO A 74 16.00 10.98 -4.33
N ASP A 75 16.68 9.84 -4.23
CA ASP A 75 16.51 8.71 -5.13
C ASP A 75 15.25 7.87 -4.83
N ILE A 76 14.69 8.02 -3.62
CA ILE A 76 13.47 7.32 -3.16
C ILE A 76 12.27 7.46 -4.10
N ILE A 77 12.20 8.55 -4.88
CA ILE A 77 11.10 8.79 -5.83
C ILE A 77 11.12 7.78 -6.99
N SER A 78 12.31 7.22 -7.29
CA SER A 78 12.48 6.19 -8.31
C SER A 78 12.24 4.79 -7.75
N GLU A 79 12.22 4.63 -6.41
CA GLU A 79 12.11 3.36 -5.70
C GLU A 79 10.69 3.12 -5.18
N SER A 80 10.06 4.16 -4.62
CA SER A 80 8.76 4.08 -3.94
C SER A 80 7.77 5.12 -4.46
N VAL A 81 6.49 4.75 -4.47
CA VAL A 81 5.41 5.72 -4.71
C VAL A 81 5.17 6.57 -3.47
N LEU A 82 5.34 7.89 -3.58
CA LEU A 82 5.11 8.82 -2.48
C LEU A 82 3.66 9.33 -2.48
N ILE A 83 2.93 9.05 -1.40
CA ILE A 83 1.50 9.39 -1.23
C ILE A 83 1.37 10.42 -0.11
N GLU A 84 0.83 11.59 -0.46
CA GLU A 84 0.57 12.68 0.48
C GLU A 84 -0.81 12.50 1.12
N MET A 85 -0.85 12.48 2.45
CA MET A 85 -2.10 12.40 3.21
C MET A 85 -2.67 13.78 3.52
N PRO A 86 -3.96 14.04 3.24
CA PRO A 86 -4.62 15.29 3.60
C PRO A 86 -4.94 15.38 5.11
N ARG A 87 -5.02 14.23 5.79
CA ARG A 87 -5.27 14.08 7.24
C ARG A 87 -4.39 12.98 7.81
N PRO A 88 -3.97 13.05 9.09
CA PRO A 88 -2.99 12.11 9.63
C PRO A 88 -3.46 10.66 9.64
N GLU A 89 -4.75 10.46 9.93
CA GLU A 89 -5.36 9.13 10.06
C GLU A 89 -5.96 8.65 8.74
N GLY A 90 -5.76 7.37 8.46
CA GLY A 90 -6.30 6.73 7.28
C GLY A 90 -6.24 5.21 7.36
N TYR A 91 -6.63 4.57 6.27
CA TYR A 91 -6.49 3.13 6.13
C TYR A 91 -6.19 2.73 4.69
N VAL A 92 -5.52 1.61 4.55
CA VAL A 92 -5.19 0.98 3.27
C VAL A 92 -6.06 -0.26 3.11
N VAL A 93 -6.54 -0.48 1.90
CA VAL A 93 -7.17 -1.74 1.51
C VAL A 93 -6.34 -2.37 0.42
N LEU A 94 -5.66 -3.48 0.72
CA LEU A 94 -4.93 -4.30 -0.24
C LEU A 94 -5.82 -5.45 -0.69
N ARG A 95 -5.91 -5.68 -1.99
CA ARG A 95 -6.74 -6.70 -2.63
C ARG A 95 -5.89 -7.56 -3.54
N THR A 96 -6.20 -8.85 -3.60
CA THR A 96 -5.61 -9.79 -4.56
C THR A 96 -6.67 -10.76 -5.08
N LEU A 97 -6.46 -11.29 -6.30
CA LEU A 97 -7.39 -12.18 -6.98
C LEU A 97 -7.02 -13.66 -6.78
N ALA A 98 -7.99 -14.44 -6.32
CA ALA A 98 -7.98 -15.90 -6.31
C ALA A 98 -9.11 -16.42 -7.23
N PRO A 99 -8.86 -16.57 -8.55
CA PRO A 99 -9.91 -16.89 -9.53
C PRO A 99 -10.38 -18.36 -9.46
N ALA A 100 -9.63 -19.23 -8.79
CA ALA A 100 -9.94 -20.64 -8.58
C ALA A 100 -9.33 -21.12 -7.25
N PRO A 101 -9.82 -22.24 -6.67
CA PRO A 101 -9.34 -22.75 -5.38
C PRO A 101 -7.83 -22.97 -5.30
N SER A 102 -7.17 -23.27 -6.42
CA SER A 102 -5.71 -23.45 -6.48
C SER A 102 -4.91 -22.18 -6.19
N PHE A 103 -5.52 -20.99 -6.32
CA PHE A 103 -4.88 -19.69 -6.06
C PHE A 103 -5.07 -19.21 -4.61
N GLU A 104 -5.92 -19.87 -3.82
CA GLU A 104 -6.28 -19.42 -2.47
C GLU A 104 -5.08 -19.29 -1.55
N GLN A 105 -4.16 -20.25 -1.59
CA GLN A 105 -3.00 -20.24 -0.71
C GLN A 105 -2.06 -19.10 -1.08
N GLY A 106 -1.70 -18.96 -2.36
CA GLY A 106 -0.84 -17.86 -2.81
C GLY A 106 -1.43 -16.48 -2.54
N ALA A 107 -2.75 -16.31 -2.69
CA ALA A 107 -3.44 -15.07 -2.33
C ALA A 107 -3.37 -14.76 -0.82
N LYS A 108 -3.48 -15.78 0.04
CA LYS A 108 -3.35 -15.61 1.50
C LYS A 108 -1.93 -15.29 1.91
N ASP A 109 -0.96 -15.99 1.33
CA ASP A 109 0.46 -15.79 1.62
C ASP A 109 0.90 -14.37 1.22
N PHE A 110 0.55 -13.92 0.01
CA PHE A 110 0.78 -12.54 -0.45
C PHE A 110 0.23 -11.49 0.52
N LEU A 111 -1.00 -11.68 1.02
CA LEU A 111 -1.60 -10.74 1.97
C LEU A 111 -0.99 -10.84 3.38
N ALA A 112 -0.51 -12.03 3.78
CA ALA A 112 0.10 -12.24 5.08
C ALA A 112 1.55 -11.70 5.16
N GLU A 113 2.24 -11.67 4.02
CA GLU A 113 3.59 -11.13 3.88
C GLU A 113 3.59 -9.61 3.60
N ALA A 114 2.44 -9.02 3.32
CA ALA A 114 2.31 -7.58 3.12
C ALA A 114 2.62 -6.80 4.42
N GLY A 115 3.54 -5.84 4.33
CA GLY A 115 3.95 -4.94 5.40
C GLY A 115 3.18 -3.62 5.39
N CYS A 116 2.84 -3.14 6.59
CA CYS A 116 2.30 -1.81 6.86
C CYS A 116 2.97 -1.30 8.13
N GLU A 117 4.15 -0.68 7.96
CA GLU A 117 5.07 -0.43 9.06
C GLU A 117 5.50 1.05 9.08
N PRO A 118 5.91 1.59 10.24
CA PRO A 118 6.55 2.90 10.28
C PRO A 118 7.78 2.92 9.38
N TYR A 119 7.94 3.97 8.59
CA TYR A 119 9.13 4.19 7.78
C TYR A 119 10.31 4.59 8.68
N GLU A 120 11.44 3.89 8.55
CA GLU A 120 12.65 4.10 9.37
C GLU A 120 13.83 4.75 8.61
N GLY A 121 13.58 5.30 7.42
CA GLY A 121 14.64 5.91 6.59
C GLY A 121 15.13 7.29 6.99
#